data_AF-A0A4Q2YUZ9-F1
#
_entry.id   AF-A0A4Q2YUZ9-F1
#
_cell.length_a   1.000
_cell.length_b   1.000
_cell.length_c   1.000
_cell.angle_alpha   90.00
_cell.angle_beta   90.00
_cell.angle_gamma   90.00
#
_symmetry.space_group_name_H-M   'P 1'
#
loop_
_entity.id
_entity.type
_entity.pdbx_description
1 polymer ?
#
loop_
_entity_poly.entity_id
_entity_poly.type
_entity_poly.pdbx_seq_one_letter_code
_entity_poly.pdbx_strand_id
1 'polypeptide(L)'
;MKLFTRSLLLSAPFAFLVSCAGRTEFVPDGGPVTVGMPGELSDREHSYVGEVDTALRNEGYQPVRAGSGELRLDFRISEGPINTDTTIQLRDGRTILAEGNGRGSGMPMFGRDKVAERSFQKAFGDFQAALPGAAAARSSGMSDGGGNPDEEYVY
;
A
#
# COMPACT_ATOMS: atom_id res chain seq x y z
N MET A 1 -37.54 40.91 72.05
CA MET A 1 -36.29 40.13 71.94
C MET A 1 -36.04 39.79 70.48
N LYS A 2 -34.83 40.09 69.97
CA LYS A 2 -34.13 39.53 68.77
C LYS A 2 -34.73 39.94 67.40
N LEU A 3 -34.16 40.88 66.63
CA LEU A 3 -32.87 40.94 65.88
C LEU A 3 -32.66 39.82 64.85
N PHE A 4 -32.03 40.23 63.74
CA PHE A 4 -31.34 39.51 62.66
C PHE A 4 -32.11 39.40 61.34
N THR A 5 -31.87 40.26 60.33
CA THR A 5 -30.63 40.53 59.56
C THR A 5 -30.35 39.46 58.51
N ARG A 6 -30.47 39.89 57.25
CA ARG A 6 -29.69 39.55 56.03
C ARG A 6 -29.08 38.14 55.95
N SER A 7 -29.35 37.44 54.85
CA SER A 7 -28.37 37.36 53.74
C SER A 7 -28.91 36.52 52.59
N LEU A 8 -28.84 37.13 51.41
CA LEU A 8 -29.12 36.59 50.10
C LEU A 8 -27.91 35.73 49.69
N LEU A 9 -28.08 34.42 49.53
CA LEU A 9 -27.06 33.56 48.92
C LEU A 9 -27.50 33.21 47.51
N LEU A 10 -26.94 33.95 46.56
CA LEU A 10 -26.93 33.68 45.13
C LEU A 10 -25.96 32.51 44.90
N SER A 11 -26.44 31.32 44.57
CA SER A 11 -25.60 30.23 44.08
C SER A 11 -25.60 30.24 42.54
N ALA A 12 -24.42 30.50 41.98
CA ALA A 12 -24.16 30.55 40.56
C ALA A 12 -24.14 29.12 39.93
N PRO A 13 -24.64 28.94 38.70
CA PRO A 13 -24.41 27.71 37.94
C PRO A 13 -23.01 27.72 37.34
N PHE A 14 -22.14 26.80 37.80
CA PHE A 14 -20.83 26.56 37.21
C PHE A 14 -21.00 25.73 35.92
N ALA A 15 -21.18 26.42 34.80
CA ALA A 15 -21.13 25.80 33.47
C ALA A 15 -19.66 25.71 33.02
N PHE A 16 -19.00 24.58 33.25
CA PHE A 16 -17.76 24.24 32.56
C PHE A 16 -18.10 23.31 31.39
N LEU A 17 -18.50 23.91 30.27
CA LEU A 17 -18.45 23.24 28.97
C LEU A 17 -17.01 23.37 28.45
N VAL A 18 -16.14 22.44 28.85
CA VAL A 18 -14.88 22.19 28.13
C VAL A 18 -15.27 21.51 26.82
N SER A 19 -15.65 22.32 25.84
CA SER A 19 -15.71 21.87 24.45
C SER A 19 -14.26 21.76 23.97
N CYS A 20 -13.67 20.58 24.13
CA CYS A 20 -12.54 20.17 23.30
C CYS A 20 -13.07 20.06 21.87
N ALA A 21 -13.17 21.20 21.19
CA ALA A 21 -13.12 21.23 19.74
C ALA A 21 -11.70 20.82 19.35
N GLY A 22 -11.43 19.51 19.45
CA GLY A 22 -10.31 18.89 18.77
C GLY A 22 -10.49 19.24 17.31
N ARG A 23 -9.67 20.18 16.83
CA ARG A 23 -9.54 20.42 15.40
C ARG A 23 -9.09 19.09 14.83
N THR A 24 -10.03 18.35 14.24
CA THR A 24 -9.71 17.26 13.33
C THR A 24 -8.93 17.93 12.22
N GLU A 25 -7.61 17.83 12.30
CA GLU A 25 -6.71 18.18 11.22
C GLU A 25 -7.26 17.46 10.00
N PHE A 26 -7.73 18.23 9.03
CA PHE A 26 -8.13 17.70 7.74
C PHE A 26 -6.85 17.18 7.11
N VAL A 27 -6.54 15.92 7.36
CA VAL A 27 -5.60 15.17 6.54
C VAL A 27 -6.39 14.90 5.27
N PRO A 28 -6.11 15.56 4.13
CA PRO A 28 -6.71 15.16 2.87
C PRO A 28 -6.42 13.68 2.71
N ASP A 29 -7.47 12.87 2.75
CA ASP A 29 -7.34 11.43 2.57
C ASP A 29 -6.81 11.26 1.15
N GLY A 30 -5.50 11.02 1.04
CA GLY A 30 -4.84 10.85 -0.24
C GLY A 30 -5.59 9.73 -0.95
N GLY A 31 -6.17 10.03 -2.12
CA GLY A 31 -6.90 9.04 -2.93
C GLY A 31 -6.07 7.76 -3.10
N PRO A 32 -6.71 6.61 -3.32
CA PRO A 32 -6.07 5.29 -3.21
C PRO A 32 -4.76 5.20 -3.98
N VAL A 33 -3.72 4.58 -3.40
CA VAL A 33 -2.38 4.48 -4.01
C VAL A 33 -2.51 3.79 -5.36
N THR A 34 -2.17 4.51 -6.42
CA THR A 34 -2.34 3.98 -7.78
C THR A 34 -1.16 3.08 -8.17
N VAL A 35 -1.46 1.95 -8.81
CA VAL A 35 -0.46 1.01 -9.32
C VAL A 35 -0.61 0.89 -10.83
N GLY A 36 0.40 1.31 -11.58
CA GLY A 36 0.49 1.12 -13.02
C GLY A 36 0.68 -0.36 -13.34
N MET A 37 -0.33 -0.96 -13.96
CA MET A 37 -0.28 -2.35 -14.41
C MET A 37 0.55 -2.47 -15.70
N PRO A 38 1.18 -3.63 -15.98
CA PRO A 38 1.91 -3.82 -17.22
C PRO A 38 0.99 -3.63 -18.43
N GLY A 39 1.42 -2.80 -19.38
CA GLY A 39 0.64 -2.49 -20.58
C GLY A 39 0.68 -3.58 -21.64
N GLU A 40 1.72 -4.41 -21.64
CA GLU A 40 1.89 -5.55 -22.53
C GLU A 40 2.05 -6.81 -21.68
N LEU A 41 1.19 -7.79 -21.92
CA LEU A 41 1.21 -9.09 -21.28
C LEU A 41 1.14 -10.15 -22.36
N SER A 42 1.90 -11.23 -22.19
CA SER A 42 1.70 -12.47 -22.94
C SER A 42 0.36 -13.11 -22.58
N ASP A 43 -0.14 -14.03 -23.43
CA ASP A 43 -1.35 -14.82 -23.17
C ASP A 43 -1.29 -15.52 -21.80
N ARG A 44 -0.09 -15.96 -21.41
CA ARG A 44 0.16 -16.61 -20.13
C ARG A 44 -0.01 -15.65 -18.97
N GLU A 45 0.59 -14.48 -19.04
CA GLU A 45 0.47 -13.47 -17.99
C GLU A 45 -0.96 -12.93 -17.89
N HIS A 46 -1.66 -12.77 -19.02
CA HIS A 46 -3.08 -12.41 -19.04
C HIS A 46 -3.95 -13.39 -18.24
N SER A 47 -3.58 -14.67 -18.18
CA SER A 47 -4.33 -15.69 -17.44
C SER A 47 -4.20 -15.57 -15.92
N TYR A 48 -3.15 -14.91 -15.42
CA TYR A 48 -2.85 -14.80 -13.98
C TYR A 48 -2.92 -13.36 -13.44
N VAL A 49 -2.86 -12.35 -14.30
CA VAL A 49 -2.82 -10.93 -13.87
C VAL A 49 -4.05 -10.53 -13.04
N GLY A 50 -5.19 -11.22 -13.21
CA GLY A 50 -6.39 -10.98 -12.42
C GLY A 50 -6.23 -11.32 -10.93
N GLU A 51 -5.43 -12.33 -10.60
CA GLU A 51 -5.11 -12.68 -9.20
C GLU A 51 -4.23 -11.61 -8.56
N VAL A 52 -3.25 -11.08 -9.31
CA VAL A 52 -2.40 -9.97 -8.86
C VAL A 52 -3.18 -8.66 -8.68
N ASP A 53 -4.07 -8.32 -9.61
CA ASP A 53 -5.01 -7.19 -9.52
C ASP A 53 -5.86 -7.29 -8.25
N THR A 54 -6.37 -8.49 -7.95
CA THR A 54 -7.16 -8.74 -6.75
C THR A 54 -6.34 -8.59 -5.47
N ALA A 55 -5.13 -9.13 -5.41
CA ALA A 55 -4.24 -8.98 -4.25
C ALA A 55 -3.91 -7.51 -3.96
N LEU A 56 -3.60 -6.73 -5.00
CA LEU A 56 -3.36 -5.29 -4.87
C LEU A 56 -4.59 -4.57 -4.29
N ARG A 57 -5.79 -4.85 -4.80
CA ARG A 57 -7.03 -4.25 -4.29
C ARG A 57 -7.30 -4.60 -2.83
N ASN A 58 -7.03 -5.84 -2.44
CA ASN A 58 -7.20 -6.30 -1.06
C ASN A 58 -6.30 -5.54 -0.08
N GLU A 59 -5.11 -5.12 -0.52
CA GLU A 59 -4.19 -4.29 0.27
C GLU A 59 -4.46 -2.77 0.13
N GLY A 60 -5.56 -2.38 -0.51
CA GLY A 60 -6.00 -0.99 -0.63
C GLY A 60 -5.36 -0.19 -1.78
N TYR A 61 -4.65 -0.87 -2.70
CA TYR A 61 -4.15 -0.25 -3.91
C TYR A 61 -5.24 -0.11 -4.97
N GLN A 62 -5.04 0.84 -5.90
CA GLN A 62 -5.89 1.03 -7.07
C GLN A 62 -5.11 0.72 -8.35
N PRO A 63 -5.25 -0.49 -8.92
CA PRO A 63 -4.67 -0.85 -10.21
C PRO A 63 -5.20 0.03 -11.36
N VAL A 64 -4.29 0.48 -12.23
CA VAL A 64 -4.57 1.32 -13.40
C VAL A 64 -3.97 0.67 -14.66
N ARG A 65 -4.81 0.35 -15.65
CA ARG A 65 -4.40 -0.37 -16.87
C ARG A 65 -3.90 0.53 -18.01
N ALA A 66 -4.18 1.83 -17.93
CA ALA A 66 -3.92 2.79 -19.01
C ALA A 66 -3.26 4.06 -18.46
N GLY A 67 -2.13 3.92 -17.76
CA GLY A 67 -1.39 5.06 -17.22
C GLY A 67 -0.23 4.67 -16.30
N SER A 68 0.59 5.66 -15.96
CA SER A 68 1.55 5.56 -14.85
C SER A 68 0.80 5.73 -13.53
N GLY A 69 0.79 4.70 -12.68
CA GLY A 69 0.43 4.88 -11.27
C GLY A 69 1.59 5.52 -10.49
N GLU A 70 1.33 5.89 -9.24
CA GLU A 70 2.36 6.24 -8.26
C GLU A 70 3.40 5.12 -8.14
N LEU A 71 2.90 3.89 -8.07
CA LEU A 71 3.71 2.67 -8.07
C LEU A 71 3.63 1.96 -9.42
N ARG A 72 4.59 1.09 -9.67
CA ARG A 72 4.65 0.27 -10.88
C ARG A 72 4.64 -1.21 -10.52
N LEU A 73 3.77 -1.97 -11.17
CA LEU A 73 3.81 -3.42 -11.15
C LEU A 73 4.62 -3.92 -12.36
N ASP A 74 5.68 -4.67 -12.10
CA ASP A 74 6.35 -5.49 -13.10
C ASP A 74 5.95 -6.95 -12.87
N PHE A 75 5.28 -7.55 -13.86
CA PHE A 75 4.87 -8.94 -13.83
C PHE A 75 5.39 -9.65 -15.07
N ARG A 76 6.10 -10.76 -14.87
CA ARG A 76 6.66 -11.54 -15.97
C ARG A 76 6.60 -13.04 -15.72
N ILE A 77 6.24 -13.80 -16.74
CA ILE A 77 6.39 -15.26 -16.80
C ILE A 77 7.32 -15.60 -17.97
N SER A 78 8.52 -16.08 -17.64
CA SER A 78 9.54 -16.49 -18.62
C SER A 78 9.52 -18.00 -18.77
N GLU A 79 9.05 -18.47 -19.93
CA GLU A 79 9.00 -19.89 -20.25
C GLU A 79 10.26 -20.35 -21.00
N GLY A 80 11.01 -21.25 -20.38
CA GLY A 80 12.10 -21.99 -21.00
C GLY A 80 11.69 -23.40 -21.44
N PRO A 81 12.64 -24.16 -22.02
CA PRO A 81 12.39 -25.54 -22.47
C PRO A 81 12.19 -26.52 -21.31
N ILE A 82 12.72 -26.20 -20.12
CA ILE A 82 12.69 -27.07 -18.93
C ILE A 82 12.01 -26.38 -17.75
N ASN A 83 12.22 -25.07 -17.62
CA ASN A 83 11.77 -24.28 -16.47
C ASN A 83 10.85 -23.15 -16.91
N THR A 84 9.90 -22.81 -16.06
CA THR A 84 9.16 -21.56 -16.12
C THR A 84 9.51 -20.75 -14.89
N ASP A 85 9.89 -19.50 -15.09
CA ASP A 85 10.22 -18.57 -14.03
C ASP A 85 9.16 -17.46 -13.98
N THR A 86 8.66 -17.14 -12.79
CA THR A 86 7.68 -16.06 -12.57
C THR A 86 8.26 -15.03 -11.62
N THR A 87 8.16 -13.76 -12.00
CA THR A 87 8.55 -12.62 -11.16
C THR A 87 7.39 -11.64 -11.06
N ILE A 88 7.06 -11.23 -9.84
CA ILE A 88 6.07 -10.20 -9.53
C ILE A 88 6.75 -9.18 -8.64
N GLN A 89 6.79 -7.92 -9.05
CA GLN A 89 7.44 -6.84 -8.29
C GLN A 89 6.57 -5.60 -8.27
N LEU A 90 6.33 -5.06 -7.07
CA LEU A 90 5.77 -3.73 -6.86
C LEU A 90 6.92 -2.76 -6.57
N ARG A 91 6.99 -1.68 -7.35
CA ARG A 91 8.09 -0.72 -7.29
C ARG A 91 7.59 0.70 -7.06
N ASP A 92 8.37 1.44 -6.28
CA ASP A 92 8.34 2.90 -6.21
C ASP A 92 9.64 3.43 -6.81
N GLY A 93 9.58 3.88 -8.07
CA GLY A 93 10.77 4.24 -8.85
C GLY A 93 11.80 3.11 -8.92
N ARG A 94 12.90 3.23 -8.17
CA ARG A 94 13.99 2.24 -8.09
C ARG A 94 13.86 1.27 -6.91
N THR A 95 12.99 1.58 -5.96
CA THR A 95 12.80 0.80 -4.73
C THR A 95 11.80 -0.32 -5.00
N ILE A 96 12.13 -1.53 -4.58
CA ILE A 96 11.22 -2.68 -4.60
C ILE A 96 10.49 -2.69 -3.26
N LEU A 97 9.17 -2.51 -3.28
CA LEU A 97 8.33 -2.53 -2.10
C LEU A 97 7.85 -3.93 -1.74
N ALA A 98 7.59 -4.75 -2.76
CA ALA A 98 7.21 -6.15 -2.62
C ALA A 98 7.71 -6.95 -3.80
N GLU A 99 8.13 -8.19 -3.55
CA GLU A 99 8.67 -9.08 -4.57
C GLU A 99 8.28 -10.52 -4.28
N GLY A 100 7.95 -11.24 -5.35
CA GLY A 100 7.81 -12.69 -5.33
C GLY A 100 8.45 -13.33 -6.54
N ASN A 101 9.21 -14.39 -6.30
CA ASN A 101 9.90 -15.16 -7.35
C ASN A 101 9.55 -16.64 -7.24
N GLY A 102 9.20 -17.21 -8.38
CA GLY A 102 8.84 -18.61 -8.50
C GLY A 102 9.59 -19.26 -9.64
N ARG A 103 9.95 -20.54 -9.44
CA ARG A 103 10.47 -21.41 -10.48
C ARG A 103 9.70 -22.70 -10.47
N GLY A 104 9.07 -23.01 -11.59
CA GLY A 104 8.52 -24.32 -11.89
C GLY A 104 9.47 -25.09 -12.80
N SER A 105 9.67 -26.38 -12.52
CA SER A 105 10.36 -27.31 -13.41
C SER A 105 9.43 -28.46 -13.81
N GLY A 106 9.59 -29.00 -15.02
CA GLY A 106 8.82 -30.15 -15.48
C GLY A 106 9.32 -30.75 -16.79
N MET A 107 8.70 -31.86 -17.22
CA MET A 107 9.04 -32.50 -18.50
C MET A 107 8.65 -31.59 -19.68
N PRO A 108 9.48 -31.50 -20.74
CA PRO A 108 9.32 -30.50 -21.81
C PRO A 108 8.00 -30.53 -22.60
N MET A 109 7.26 -31.65 -22.60
CA MET A 109 6.11 -31.85 -23.49
C MET A 109 4.78 -32.07 -22.77
N PHE A 110 4.77 -32.37 -21.47
CA PHE A 110 3.54 -32.73 -20.75
C PHE A 110 3.39 -31.88 -19.48
N GLY A 111 2.26 -31.18 -19.38
CA GLY A 111 1.90 -30.42 -18.17
C GLY A 111 2.63 -29.09 -18.00
N ARG A 112 3.05 -28.42 -19.10
CA ARG A 112 3.66 -27.08 -19.04
C ARG A 112 2.77 -26.06 -18.34
N ASP A 113 1.44 -26.18 -18.49
CA ASP A 113 0.49 -25.35 -17.74
C ASP A 113 0.65 -25.52 -16.22
N LYS A 114 0.83 -26.76 -15.74
CA LYS A 114 1.06 -27.04 -14.31
C LYS A 114 2.43 -26.53 -13.84
N VAL A 115 3.42 -26.47 -14.73
CA VAL A 115 4.74 -25.90 -14.41
C VAL A 115 4.63 -24.39 -14.22
N ALA A 116 3.94 -23.71 -15.15
CA ALA A 116 3.67 -22.28 -15.06
C ALA A 116 2.81 -21.95 -13.83
N GLU A 117 1.77 -22.73 -13.57
CA GLU A 117 0.91 -22.57 -12.39
C GLU A 117 1.72 -22.69 -11.09
N ARG A 118 2.56 -23.71 -10.93
CA ARG A 118 3.42 -23.86 -9.74
C ARG A 118 4.39 -22.69 -9.58
N SER A 119 5.00 -22.26 -10.69
CA SER A 119 5.89 -21.10 -10.69
C SER A 119 5.13 -19.85 -10.23
N PHE A 120 3.95 -19.60 -10.80
CA PHE A 120 3.11 -18.48 -10.46
C PHE A 120 2.65 -18.53 -9.00
N GLN A 121 2.07 -19.64 -8.54
CA GLN A 121 1.56 -19.76 -7.17
C GLN A 121 2.64 -19.53 -6.12
N LYS A 122 3.88 -19.98 -6.39
CA LYS A 122 5.02 -19.66 -5.52
C LYS A 122 5.32 -18.16 -5.53
N ALA A 123 5.51 -17.56 -6.70
CA ALA A 123 5.80 -16.13 -6.80
C ALA A 123 4.69 -15.27 -6.18
N PHE A 124 3.43 -15.63 -6.42
CA PHE A 124 2.26 -14.94 -5.90
C PHE A 124 2.16 -15.00 -4.38
N GLY A 125 2.36 -16.18 -3.79
CA GLY A 125 2.39 -16.33 -2.33
C GLY A 125 3.48 -15.49 -1.67
N ASP A 126 4.69 -15.52 -2.23
CA ASP A 126 5.82 -14.72 -1.73
C ASP A 126 5.53 -13.20 -1.88
N PHE A 127 5.00 -12.78 -3.03
CA PHE A 127 4.62 -11.39 -3.30
C PHE A 127 3.52 -10.90 -2.34
N GLN A 128 2.46 -11.69 -2.15
CA GLN A 128 1.34 -11.33 -1.29
C GLN A 128 1.78 -11.21 0.18
N ALA A 129 2.66 -12.11 0.64
CA ALA A 129 3.22 -12.05 2.00
C ALA A 129 4.12 -10.82 2.21
N ALA A 130 4.79 -10.35 1.16
CA ALA A 130 5.66 -9.18 1.19
C ALA A 130 4.91 -7.86 0.94
N LEU A 131 3.65 -7.91 0.51
CA LEU A 131 2.91 -6.74 0.06
C LEU A 131 2.60 -5.82 1.26
N PRO A 132 3.17 -4.60 1.32
CA PRO A 132 2.78 -3.66 2.36
C PRO A 132 1.36 -3.17 2.07
N GLY A 133 0.56 -2.89 3.11
CA GLY A 133 -0.71 -2.19 2.91
C GLY A 133 -0.48 -0.80 2.28
N ALA A 134 -1.43 -0.32 1.47
CA ALA A 134 -1.27 0.94 0.72
C ALA A 134 -0.93 2.15 1.61
N ALA A 135 -1.46 2.20 2.84
CA ALA A 135 -1.13 3.25 3.80
C ALA A 135 0.36 3.25 4.22
N ALA A 136 0.95 2.06 4.40
CA ALA A 136 2.36 1.90 4.75
C ALA A 136 3.30 2.19 3.57
N ALA A 137 2.86 1.89 2.33
CA ALA A 137 3.61 2.27 1.14
C ALA A 137 3.76 3.80 1.03
N ARG A 138 2.69 4.56 1.34
CA ARG A 138 2.75 6.03 1.32
C ARG A 138 3.70 6.62 2.35
N SER A 139 3.70 6.12 3.59
CA SER A 139 4.59 6.64 4.64
C SER A 139 6.06 6.37 4.34
N SER A 140 6.34 5.28 3.62
CA SER A 140 7.69 4.92 3.18
C SER A 140 8.23 5.87 2.12
N GLY A 141 7.39 6.33 1.18
CA GLY A 141 7.78 7.31 0.15
C GLY A 141 7.92 8.75 0.66
N MET A 142 7.25 9.11 1.77
CA MET A 142 7.29 10.46 2.35
C MET A 142 8.54 10.73 3.21
N SER A 143 9.32 9.70 3.54
CA SER A 143 10.39 9.80 4.56
C SER A 143 11.74 10.31 4.02
N ASP A 144 11.87 10.61 2.72
CA ASP A 144 13.13 11.05 2.09
C ASP A 144 13.17 12.56 1.74
N GLY A 145 12.17 13.33 2.20
CA GLY A 145 12.04 14.77 1.93
C GLY A 145 12.11 15.68 3.16
N GLY A 146 12.45 15.13 4.33
CA GLY A 146 12.60 15.88 5.58
C GLY A 146 13.97 16.52 5.70
N GLY A 147 14.24 17.55 4.89
CA GLY A 147 15.41 18.40 5.09
C GLY A 147 15.39 18.96 6.52
N ASN A 148 16.42 18.65 7.29
CA ASN A 148 16.71 19.32 8.55
C ASN A 148 16.75 20.84 8.30
N PRO A 149 15.91 21.67 8.96
CA PRO A 149 16.04 23.12 8.89
C PRO A 149 17.20 23.69 9.74
N ASP A 150 18.06 22.83 10.32
CA ASP A 150 19.03 23.24 11.34
C ASP A 150 20.50 23.24 10.88
N GLU A 151 20.78 23.31 9.58
CA GLU A 151 22.14 23.66 9.11
C GLU A 151 22.29 25.19 9.06
N GLU A 152 22.48 25.74 10.25
CA GLU A 152 22.94 27.11 10.50
C GLU A 152 24.30 27.31 9.82
N TYR A 153 24.33 28.14 8.77
CA TYR A 153 25.55 28.66 8.17
C TYR A 153 26.33 29.46 9.21
N VAL A 154 27.40 28.89 9.76
CA VAL A 154 28.42 29.64 10.48
C VAL A 154 29.47 30.09 9.47
N TYR A 155 29.61 31.42 9.36
CA TYR A 155 30.51 32.17 8.47
C TYR A 155 31.98 31.77 8.60
#